data_AF-A0A9X2HGX1-F1
#
_entry.id   AF-A0A9X2HGX1-F1
#
_cell.length_a   1.000
_cell.length_b   1.000
_cell.length_c   1.000
_cell.angle_alpha   90.00
_cell.angle_beta   90.00
_cell.angle_gamma   90.00
#
_symmetry.space_group_name_H-M   'P 1'
#
loop_
_entity.id
_entity.type
_entity.pdbx_description
1 polymer ?
#
loop_
_entity_poly.entity_id
_entity_poly.type
_entity_poly.pdbx_seq_one_letter_code
_entity_poly.pdbx_strand_id
1 'polypeptide(L)'
;MPHEESPAHPAAPGAGEAAGTDPAQPAGRIRGTAQTLRPATAPARSLEEVAAFIREDGRRAELTGAPETEIRGVSMDSHEVQAGDLYVAVPGSNVHGARFAADAVERGARAVLTDADGAEILRSLGVGLPVLLVERVREVVGPVAGRVYASQPASATEQQLFAVTGTNGKTTTTYMLNSLLEALGRTTGLIGTIEILAGEDRIPSRLTTPESTHVHSLVTVMRERGITAMSMEVSSHALDYRRVDGLVYDVAGFTNLTQDHLDQHGSMEAYFRSKAQLFTPRHAGAGHQHPAVRGGGRPARRAGGPRRRGDLDPAVGRARGG
;
A
#
# COMPACT_ATOMS: atom_id res chain seq x y z
N MET A 1 56.48 30.50 -57.55
CA MET A 1 57.36 29.42 -57.08
C MET A 1 58.63 30.07 -56.54
N PRO A 2 59.15 29.75 -55.34
CA PRO A 2 58.66 28.83 -54.28
C PRO A 2 58.39 29.59 -52.95
N HIS A 3 57.98 28.88 -51.90
CA HIS A 3 58.25 29.08 -50.45
C HIS A 3 57.24 28.18 -49.70
N GLU A 4 57.63 26.94 -49.41
CA GLU A 4 58.28 26.47 -48.16
C GLU A 4 57.28 26.29 -47.01
N GLU A 5 57.13 25.01 -46.64
CA GLU A 5 56.38 24.50 -45.49
C GLU A 5 56.94 24.98 -44.15
N SER A 6 56.08 25.07 -43.14
CA SER A 6 56.48 24.99 -41.73
C SER A 6 55.41 24.22 -40.93
N PRO A 7 55.79 23.38 -39.93
CA PRO A 7 54.98 22.26 -39.49
C PRO A 7 54.13 22.50 -38.23
N ALA A 8 53.26 21.52 -37.98
CA ALA A 8 52.18 21.47 -37.01
C ALA A 8 52.58 21.62 -35.53
N HIS A 9 51.68 22.25 -34.76
CA HIS A 9 51.63 22.26 -33.30
C HIS A 9 50.52 21.30 -32.82
N PRO A 10 50.73 20.42 -31.82
CA PRO A 10 49.66 19.60 -31.27
C PRO A 10 48.84 20.39 -30.23
N ALA A 11 47.51 20.33 -30.35
CA ALA A 11 46.57 20.87 -29.37
C ALA A 11 46.34 19.89 -28.21
N ALA A 12 46.26 20.44 -27.00
CA ALA A 12 46.03 19.73 -25.74
C ALA A 12 44.63 19.06 -25.67
N PRO A 13 44.47 17.96 -24.89
CA PRO A 13 43.17 17.33 -24.71
C PRO A 13 42.25 18.16 -23.82
N GLY A 14 41.01 18.36 -24.28
CA GLY A 14 39.95 19.07 -23.57
C GLY A 14 39.48 18.33 -22.33
N ALA A 15 39.18 19.10 -21.29
CA ALA A 15 38.55 18.66 -20.06
C ALA A 15 37.17 18.04 -20.36
N GLY A 16 36.93 16.83 -19.85
CA GLY A 16 35.65 16.15 -19.95
C GLY A 16 34.57 16.87 -19.15
N GLU A 17 33.49 17.26 -19.81
CA GLU A 17 32.23 17.59 -19.16
C GLU A 17 31.65 16.32 -18.56
N ALA A 18 31.50 16.32 -17.23
CA ALA A 18 30.73 15.32 -16.51
C ALA A 18 29.28 15.41 -16.97
N ALA A 19 28.76 14.30 -17.52
CA ALA A 19 27.37 14.15 -17.90
C ALA A 19 26.48 14.37 -16.66
N GLY A 20 25.78 15.50 -16.64
CA GLY A 20 24.67 15.72 -15.72
C GLY A 20 23.60 14.66 -15.96
N THR A 21 23.14 14.02 -14.88
CA THR A 21 21.96 13.17 -14.89
C THR A 21 20.75 14.03 -15.27
N ASP A 22 20.22 13.81 -16.46
CA ASP A 22 19.01 14.43 -16.98
C ASP A 22 17.82 14.13 -16.02
N PRO A 23 17.07 15.14 -15.54
CA PRO A 23 15.87 14.88 -14.75
C PRO A 23 14.89 14.01 -15.54
N ALA A 24 14.33 13.00 -14.88
CA ALA A 24 13.41 12.04 -15.49
C ALA A 24 12.32 12.74 -16.30
N GLN A 25 12.29 12.50 -17.62
CA GLN A 25 11.23 12.98 -18.49
C GLN A 25 9.87 12.48 -17.98
N PRO A 26 8.79 13.28 -18.10
CA PRO A 26 7.48 12.87 -17.60
C PRO A 26 7.03 11.60 -18.33
N ALA A 27 6.85 10.52 -17.56
CA ALA A 27 6.30 9.27 -18.08
C ALA A 27 4.92 9.54 -18.70
N GLY A 28 4.69 9.08 -19.93
CA GLY A 28 3.42 9.29 -20.63
C GLY A 28 2.19 8.83 -19.85
N ARG A 29 0.99 9.29 -20.25
CA ARG A 29 -0.29 8.99 -19.57
C ARG A 29 -0.46 7.52 -19.21
N ILE A 30 -0.97 7.24 -18.00
CA ILE A 30 -1.36 5.88 -17.60
C ILE A 30 -2.41 5.34 -18.57
N ARG A 31 -2.14 4.15 -19.11
CA ARG A 31 -3.11 3.35 -19.85
C ARG A 31 -3.43 2.10 -19.04
N GLY A 32 -4.70 1.90 -18.71
CA GLY A 32 -5.17 0.70 -18.00
C GLY A 32 -6.10 1.03 -16.83
N THR A 33 -6.44 0.00 -16.06
CA THR A 33 -7.22 0.10 -14.83
C THR A 33 -6.39 -0.32 -13.62
N ALA A 34 -6.89 -0.08 -12.41
CA ALA A 34 -6.25 -0.57 -11.18
C ALA A 34 -5.91 -2.07 -11.20
N GLN A 35 -6.67 -2.84 -11.98
CA GLN A 35 -6.53 -4.30 -12.12
C GLN A 35 -5.36 -4.69 -13.03
N THR A 36 -5.10 -3.89 -14.07
CA THR A 36 -4.10 -4.21 -15.10
C THR A 36 -2.77 -3.53 -14.84
N LEU A 37 -2.73 -2.46 -14.05
CA LEU A 37 -1.49 -1.75 -13.78
C LEU A 37 -0.53 -2.63 -12.98
N ARG A 38 0.73 -2.60 -13.40
CA ARG A 38 1.87 -3.26 -12.77
C ARG A 38 3.04 -2.30 -12.70
N PRO A 39 3.88 -2.37 -11.66
CA PRO A 39 5.09 -1.56 -11.59
C PRO A 39 6.10 -2.00 -12.64
N ALA A 40 6.83 -1.07 -13.23
CA ALA A 40 7.86 -1.36 -14.21
C ALA A 40 9.18 -1.85 -13.56
N THR A 41 9.41 -1.47 -12.29
CA THR A 41 10.68 -1.67 -11.58
C THR A 41 10.62 -2.74 -10.49
N ALA A 42 9.47 -3.41 -10.32
CA ALA A 42 9.35 -4.49 -9.34
C ALA A 42 10.34 -5.63 -9.66
N PRO A 43 11.19 -6.05 -8.70
CA PRO A 43 12.16 -7.11 -8.94
C PRO A 43 11.44 -8.46 -9.07
N ALA A 44 12.03 -9.37 -9.87
CA ALA A 44 11.63 -10.76 -9.82
C ALA A 44 11.93 -11.36 -8.43
N ARG A 45 11.06 -12.27 -7.97
CA ARG A 45 11.19 -12.96 -6.69
C ARG A 45 11.05 -14.46 -6.90
N SER A 46 11.90 -15.24 -6.26
CA SER A 46 11.72 -16.69 -6.17
C SER A 46 10.56 -17.03 -5.23
N LEU A 47 9.95 -18.20 -5.41
CA LEU A 47 8.92 -18.67 -4.48
C LEU A 47 9.47 -18.92 -3.08
N GLU A 48 10.74 -19.31 -2.96
CA GLU A 48 11.37 -19.46 -1.65
C GLU A 48 11.52 -18.12 -0.92
N GLU A 49 11.88 -17.03 -1.63
CA GLU A 49 11.86 -15.69 -1.02
C GLU A 49 10.45 -15.31 -0.52
N VAL A 50 9.42 -15.60 -1.32
CA VAL A 50 8.02 -15.33 -0.91
C VAL A 50 7.63 -16.16 0.32
N ALA A 51 7.99 -17.45 0.35
CA ALA A 51 7.76 -18.32 1.48
C ALA A 51 8.51 -17.82 2.74
N ALA A 52 9.76 -17.37 2.58
CA ALA A 52 10.55 -16.78 3.66
C ALA A 52 9.88 -15.52 4.23
N PHE A 53 9.39 -14.60 3.39
CA PHE A 53 8.68 -13.40 3.85
C PHE A 53 7.45 -13.73 4.70
N ILE A 54 6.71 -14.78 4.33
CA ILE A 54 5.54 -15.23 5.12
C ILE A 54 5.98 -15.79 6.47
N ARG A 55 7.09 -16.55 6.51
CA ARG A 55 7.67 -17.08 7.76
C ARG A 55 8.23 -16.00 8.66
N GLU A 56 8.86 -14.96 8.10
CA GLU A 56 9.33 -13.77 8.81
C GLU A 56 8.18 -12.98 9.46
N ASP A 57 7.00 -12.96 8.82
CA ASP A 57 5.75 -12.40 9.41
C ASP A 57 5.14 -13.32 10.48
N GLY A 58 5.85 -14.39 10.89
CA GLY A 58 5.43 -15.32 11.94
C GLY A 58 4.35 -16.30 11.51
N ARG A 59 4.21 -16.58 10.20
CA ARG A 59 3.17 -17.46 9.66
C ARG A 59 3.78 -18.70 9.03
N ARG A 60 3.02 -19.81 9.06
CA ARG A 60 3.44 -21.03 8.37
C ARG A 60 3.30 -20.87 6.85
N ALA A 61 4.35 -21.24 6.14
CA ALA A 61 4.36 -21.38 4.68
C ALA A 61 5.08 -22.66 4.29
N GLU A 62 4.41 -23.51 3.53
CA GLU A 62 4.93 -24.77 3.02
C GLU A 62 4.91 -24.72 1.49
N LEU A 63 6.05 -25.00 0.87
CA LEU A 63 6.20 -24.94 -0.57
C LEU A 63 6.29 -26.36 -1.13
N THR A 64 5.51 -26.64 -2.17
CA THR A 64 5.61 -27.87 -2.97
C THR A 64 5.97 -27.51 -4.41
N GLY A 65 6.92 -28.24 -5.01
CA GLY A 65 7.37 -28.01 -6.39
C GLY A 65 8.73 -27.32 -6.46
N ALA A 66 8.85 -26.31 -7.32
CA ALA A 66 10.11 -25.67 -7.71
C ALA A 66 10.35 -24.33 -6.96
N PRO A 67 11.13 -24.28 -5.86
CA PRO A 67 11.41 -23.07 -5.07
C PRO A 67 12.07 -21.92 -5.82
N GLU A 68 12.87 -22.24 -6.83
CA GLU A 68 13.58 -21.30 -7.70
C GLU A 68 12.68 -20.61 -8.72
N THR A 69 11.40 -20.99 -8.81
CA THR A 69 10.45 -20.39 -9.75
C THR A 69 10.34 -18.88 -9.51
N GLU A 70 10.71 -18.09 -10.52
CA GLU A 70 10.59 -16.64 -10.47
C GLU A 70 9.15 -16.18 -10.76
N ILE A 71 8.66 -15.27 -9.92
CA ILE A 71 7.44 -14.51 -10.12
C ILE A 71 7.77 -13.02 -10.31
N ARG A 72 6.91 -12.32 -11.05
CA ARG A 72 7.06 -10.88 -11.37
C ARG A 72 5.88 -10.02 -10.91
N GLY A 73 4.85 -10.67 -10.38
CA GLY A 73 3.67 -10.01 -9.87
C GLY A 73 2.81 -10.99 -9.08
N VAL A 74 1.70 -10.48 -8.56
CA VAL A 74 0.73 -11.19 -7.75
C VAL A 74 -0.67 -10.75 -8.16
N SER A 75 -1.55 -11.70 -8.43
CA SER A 75 -2.97 -11.45 -8.68
C SER A 75 -3.83 -12.41 -7.87
N MET A 76 -4.97 -11.94 -7.38
CA MET A 76 -5.99 -12.77 -6.71
C MET A 76 -7.24 -12.99 -7.58
N ASP A 77 -7.27 -12.41 -8.78
CA ASP A 77 -8.27 -12.69 -9.81
C ASP A 77 -7.59 -13.39 -10.99
N SER A 78 -8.09 -14.58 -11.33
CA SER A 78 -7.58 -15.38 -12.44
C SER A 78 -7.64 -14.62 -13.77
N HIS A 79 -8.64 -13.77 -13.99
CA HIS A 79 -8.80 -13.00 -15.22
C HIS A 79 -7.77 -11.86 -15.35
N GLU A 80 -7.16 -11.47 -14.24
CA GLU A 80 -6.19 -10.36 -14.16
C GLU A 80 -4.75 -10.84 -14.04
N VAL A 81 -4.53 -12.17 -14.00
CA VAL A 81 -3.20 -12.78 -14.06
C VAL A 81 -2.49 -12.33 -15.32
N GLN A 82 -1.25 -11.89 -15.14
CA GLN A 82 -0.30 -11.62 -16.21
C GLN A 82 0.78 -12.70 -16.23
N ALA A 83 1.45 -12.87 -17.36
CA ALA A 83 2.52 -13.84 -17.50
C ALA A 83 3.63 -13.58 -16.47
N GLY A 84 3.94 -14.59 -15.65
CA GLY A 84 4.90 -14.45 -14.55
C GLY A 84 4.28 -14.18 -13.18
N ASP A 85 2.96 -14.04 -13.06
CA ASP A 85 2.32 -13.77 -11.77
C ASP A 85 2.26 -15.02 -10.87
N LEU A 86 2.31 -14.78 -9.56
CA LEU A 86 1.78 -15.66 -8.53
C LEU A 86 0.26 -15.49 -8.48
N TYR A 87 -0.48 -16.57 -8.76
CA TYR A 87 -1.93 -16.56 -8.58
C TYR A 87 -2.29 -16.87 -7.13
N VAL A 88 -3.08 -16.02 -6.48
CA VAL A 88 -3.50 -16.17 -5.10
C VAL A 88 -4.94 -16.66 -5.05
N ALA A 89 -5.11 -17.95 -4.84
CA ALA A 89 -6.40 -18.61 -4.75
C ALA A 89 -6.96 -18.48 -3.32
N VAL A 90 -7.75 -17.43 -3.10
CA VAL A 90 -8.39 -17.11 -1.81
C VAL A 90 -9.72 -17.89 -1.65
N PRO A 91 -10.04 -18.43 -0.45
CA PRO A 91 -11.38 -18.92 -0.16
C PRO A 91 -12.39 -17.76 -0.17
N GLY A 92 -13.38 -17.83 -1.06
CA GLY A 92 -14.49 -16.88 -1.12
C GLY A 92 -15.72 -17.35 -0.33
N SER A 93 -16.73 -16.49 -0.21
CA SER A 93 -17.99 -16.81 0.47
C SER A 93 -18.83 -17.88 -0.26
N ASN A 94 -18.73 -17.93 -1.59
CA ASN A 94 -19.51 -18.84 -2.43
C ASN A 94 -18.65 -19.92 -3.09
N VAL A 95 -17.44 -19.55 -3.51
CA VAL A 95 -16.56 -20.40 -4.31
C VAL A 95 -15.12 -20.17 -3.88
N HIS A 96 -14.34 -21.26 -3.83
CA HIS A 96 -12.92 -21.22 -3.58
C HIS A 96 -12.14 -20.80 -4.84
N GLY A 97 -11.22 -19.83 -4.72
CA GLY A 97 -10.45 -19.29 -5.85
C GLY A 97 -9.65 -20.34 -6.64
N ALA A 98 -9.19 -21.40 -5.99
CA ALA A 98 -8.46 -22.50 -6.63
C ALA A 98 -9.23 -23.18 -7.77
N ARG A 99 -10.56 -23.05 -7.81
CA ARG A 99 -11.37 -23.55 -8.94
C ARG A 99 -11.08 -22.85 -10.27
N PHE A 100 -10.51 -21.65 -10.23
CA PHE A 100 -10.14 -20.84 -11.40
C PHE A 100 -8.64 -20.94 -11.73
N ALA A 101 -7.93 -21.90 -11.14
CA ALA A 101 -6.50 -22.05 -11.37
C ALA A 101 -6.15 -22.44 -12.82
N ALA A 102 -7.04 -23.13 -13.53
CA ALA A 102 -6.84 -23.43 -14.95
C ALA A 102 -6.74 -22.12 -15.79
N ASP A 103 -7.67 -21.19 -15.60
CA ASP A 103 -7.64 -19.87 -16.26
C ASP A 103 -6.37 -19.09 -15.92
N ALA A 104 -5.91 -19.17 -14.66
CA ALA A 104 -4.67 -18.54 -14.23
C ALA A 104 -3.45 -19.16 -14.94
N VAL A 105 -3.40 -20.49 -15.07
CA VAL A 105 -2.34 -21.21 -15.82
C VAL A 105 -2.32 -20.76 -17.28
N GLU A 106 -3.48 -20.71 -17.94
CA GLU A 106 -3.59 -20.29 -19.34
C GLU A 106 -3.08 -18.85 -19.57
N ARG A 107 -3.22 -17.99 -18.57
CA ARG A 107 -2.73 -16.60 -18.61
C ARG A 107 -1.27 -16.45 -18.22
N GLY A 108 -0.60 -17.55 -17.86
CA GLY A 108 0.82 -17.60 -17.58
C GLY A 108 1.19 -17.42 -16.11
N ALA A 109 0.29 -17.75 -15.18
CA ALA A 109 0.68 -17.91 -13.78
C ALA A 109 1.82 -18.91 -13.65
N ARG A 110 2.80 -18.59 -12.79
CA ARG A 110 3.97 -19.44 -12.55
C ARG A 110 3.83 -20.31 -11.31
N ALA A 111 2.94 -19.93 -10.40
CA ALA A 111 2.71 -20.61 -9.14
C ALA A 111 1.33 -20.25 -8.58
N VAL A 112 0.88 -21.01 -7.58
CA VAL A 112 -0.36 -20.73 -6.84
C VAL A 112 -0.08 -20.61 -5.34
N LEU A 113 -0.58 -19.55 -4.70
CA LEU A 113 -0.65 -19.43 -3.24
C LEU A 113 -2.07 -19.74 -2.79
N THR A 114 -2.24 -20.71 -1.89
CA THR A 114 -3.57 -21.14 -1.43
C THR A 114 -3.54 -21.82 -0.05
N ASP A 115 -4.69 -22.25 0.45
CA ASP A 115 -4.83 -23.04 1.67
C ASP A 115 -5.01 -24.54 1.38
N ALA A 116 -5.23 -25.34 2.43
CA ALA A 116 -5.29 -26.80 2.29
C ALA A 116 -6.44 -27.25 1.37
N ASP A 117 -7.61 -26.63 1.51
CA ASP A 117 -8.78 -26.91 0.65
C ASP A 117 -8.48 -26.52 -0.80
N GLY A 118 -7.83 -25.37 -1.00
CA GLY A 118 -7.34 -24.96 -2.29
C GLY A 118 -6.38 -25.97 -2.92
N ALA A 119 -5.42 -26.49 -2.15
CA ALA A 119 -4.46 -27.48 -2.64
C ALA A 119 -5.14 -28.77 -3.09
N GLU A 120 -6.16 -29.26 -2.38
CA GLU A 120 -6.95 -30.42 -2.83
C GLU A 120 -7.69 -30.14 -4.14
N ILE A 121 -8.26 -28.94 -4.28
CA ILE A 121 -8.90 -28.52 -5.54
C ILE A 121 -7.89 -28.52 -6.67
N LEU A 122 -6.69 -27.95 -6.48
CA LEU A 122 -5.63 -27.94 -7.49
C LEU A 122 -5.23 -29.35 -7.93
N ARG A 123 -5.09 -30.29 -6.99
CA ARG A 123 -4.80 -31.71 -7.30
C ARG A 123 -5.92 -32.34 -8.12
N SER A 124 -7.17 -32.10 -7.76
CA SER A 124 -8.33 -32.64 -8.48
C SER A 124 -8.44 -32.12 -9.92
N LEU A 125 -7.98 -30.88 -10.15
CA LEU A 125 -7.94 -30.25 -11.47
C LEU A 125 -6.66 -30.59 -12.26
N GLY A 126 -5.70 -31.32 -11.67
CA GLY A 126 -4.44 -31.65 -12.32
C GLY A 126 -3.54 -30.43 -12.57
N VAL A 127 -3.64 -29.38 -11.76
CA VAL A 127 -2.80 -28.18 -11.90
C VAL A 127 -1.36 -28.50 -11.49
N GLY A 128 -0.44 -28.49 -12.46
CA GLY A 128 0.97 -28.84 -12.27
C GLY A 128 1.91 -27.69 -11.87
N LEU A 129 1.39 -26.55 -11.42
CA LEU A 129 2.21 -25.44 -10.95
C LEU A 129 2.74 -25.69 -9.53
N PRO A 130 3.90 -25.12 -9.16
CA PRO A 130 4.32 -25.02 -7.76
C PRO A 130 3.24 -24.37 -6.88
N VAL A 131 3.10 -24.86 -5.65
CA VAL A 131 2.07 -24.42 -4.71
C VAL A 131 2.70 -23.95 -3.41
N LEU A 132 2.38 -22.73 -3.01
CA LEU A 132 2.71 -22.16 -1.71
C LEU A 132 1.48 -22.25 -0.79
N LEU A 133 1.55 -23.15 0.17
CA LEU A 133 0.48 -23.46 1.10
C LEU A 133 0.59 -22.61 2.36
N VAL A 134 -0.51 -21.97 2.75
CA VAL A 134 -0.65 -21.18 3.99
C VAL A 134 -1.97 -21.49 4.69
N GLU A 135 -2.06 -21.21 5.98
CA GLU A 135 -3.30 -21.51 6.73
C GLU A 135 -4.43 -20.51 6.45
N ARG A 136 -4.12 -19.22 6.30
CA ARG A 136 -5.12 -18.15 6.12
C ARG A 136 -4.70 -17.23 4.97
N VAL A 137 -5.12 -17.59 3.76
CA VAL A 137 -4.70 -16.92 2.51
C VAL A 137 -4.88 -15.40 2.58
N ARG A 138 -6.06 -14.92 3.03
CA ARG A 138 -6.39 -13.49 3.07
C ARG A 138 -5.39 -12.65 3.87
N GLU A 139 -4.73 -13.26 4.83
CA GLU A 139 -3.84 -12.57 5.76
C GLU A 139 -2.41 -12.41 5.25
N VAL A 140 -2.03 -13.20 4.25
CA VAL A 140 -0.71 -13.12 3.63
C VAL A 140 -0.71 -12.32 2.34
N VAL A 141 -1.86 -12.16 1.68
CA VAL A 141 -1.92 -11.53 0.34
C VAL A 141 -1.34 -10.12 0.34
N GLY A 142 -1.73 -9.27 1.29
CA GLY A 142 -1.21 -7.90 1.41
C GLY A 142 0.31 -7.87 1.63
N PRO A 143 0.83 -8.46 2.72
CA PRO A 143 2.27 -8.52 2.98
C PRO A 143 3.08 -9.10 1.81
N VAL A 144 2.61 -10.18 1.18
CA VAL A 144 3.25 -10.77 -0.01
C VAL A 144 3.24 -9.80 -1.19
N ALA A 145 2.11 -9.20 -1.52
CA ALA A 145 2.02 -8.22 -2.60
C ALA A 145 2.93 -7.01 -2.35
N GLY A 146 3.03 -6.54 -1.09
CA GLY A 146 3.92 -5.46 -0.71
C GLY A 146 5.41 -5.78 -0.91
N ARG A 147 5.81 -7.04 -0.69
CA ARG A 147 7.18 -7.52 -0.95
C ARG A 147 7.46 -7.74 -2.44
N VAL A 148 6.52 -8.32 -3.18
CA VAL A 148 6.68 -8.59 -4.62
C VAL A 148 6.69 -7.30 -5.42
N TYR A 149 5.74 -6.39 -5.16
CA TYR A 149 5.70 -5.09 -5.84
C TYR A 149 6.62 -4.05 -5.22
N ALA A 150 7.28 -4.32 -4.09
CA ALA A 150 8.09 -3.36 -3.36
C ALA A 150 7.32 -2.05 -3.09
N SER A 151 6.15 -2.14 -2.46
CA SER A 151 5.28 -0.96 -2.24
C SER A 151 5.85 0.03 -1.23
N GLN A 152 6.59 -0.43 -0.22
CA GLN A 152 7.26 0.42 0.77
C GLN A 152 8.69 -0.11 1.05
N PRO A 153 9.64 0.03 0.11
CA PRO A 153 11.03 -0.31 0.32
C PRO A 153 11.63 0.69 1.32
N ALA A 154 12.67 0.27 2.04
CA ALA A 154 13.33 1.12 3.04
C ALA A 154 13.87 2.44 2.46
N SER A 155 14.14 2.50 1.16
CA SER A 155 14.59 3.69 0.44
C SER A 155 13.45 4.64 0.00
N ALA A 156 12.18 4.27 0.14
CA ALA A 156 11.03 5.06 -0.31
C ALA A 156 10.65 6.19 0.66
N THR A 157 11.61 6.82 1.34
CA THR A 157 11.37 7.91 2.28
C THR A 157 10.72 9.16 1.65
N GLU A 158 10.60 9.19 0.33
CA GLU A 158 10.08 10.32 -0.44
C GLU A 158 8.58 10.23 -0.77
N GLN A 159 7.92 9.09 -0.54
CA GLN A 159 6.47 8.94 -0.76
C GLN A 159 5.73 8.82 0.57
N GLN A 160 4.94 9.85 0.91
CA GLN A 160 4.11 9.86 2.10
C GLN A 160 2.73 9.26 1.83
N LEU A 161 2.24 8.40 2.72
CA LEU A 161 0.94 7.76 2.63
C LEU A 161 -0.01 8.27 3.72
N PHE A 162 -1.19 8.72 3.29
CA PHE A 162 -2.27 9.23 4.13
C PHE A 162 -3.48 8.33 3.99
N ALA A 163 -4.02 7.81 5.09
CA ALA A 163 -5.26 7.04 5.10
C ALA A 163 -6.39 7.83 5.76
N VAL A 164 -7.59 7.75 5.20
CA VAL A 164 -8.79 8.33 5.81
C VAL A 164 -9.87 7.26 5.94
N THR A 165 -10.33 7.02 7.16
CA THR A 165 -11.49 6.18 7.44
C THR A 165 -12.60 6.97 8.15
N GLY A 166 -13.79 6.37 8.16
CA GLY A 166 -15.00 6.94 8.74
C GLY A 166 -16.24 6.48 8.00
N THR A 167 -17.42 6.89 8.50
CA THR A 167 -18.69 6.62 7.82
C THR A 167 -18.84 7.60 6.67
N ASN A 168 -18.88 8.89 6.99
CA ASN A 168 -19.06 9.97 6.02
C ASN A 168 -17.80 10.83 5.87
N GLY A 169 -17.65 11.45 4.70
CA GLY A 169 -16.62 12.47 4.47
C GLY A 169 -15.23 11.95 4.08
N LYS A 170 -15.02 10.64 3.91
CA LYS A 170 -13.73 10.07 3.44
C LYS A 170 -13.28 10.74 2.14
N THR A 171 -14.14 10.70 1.12
CA THR A 171 -13.89 11.32 -0.19
C THR A 171 -13.65 12.82 -0.10
N THR A 172 -14.50 13.57 0.61
CA THR A 172 -14.29 15.02 0.76
C THR A 172 -12.94 15.33 1.41
N THR A 173 -12.58 14.61 2.48
CA THR A 173 -11.31 14.79 3.17
C THR A 173 -10.11 14.40 2.30
N THR A 174 -10.16 13.30 1.53
CA THR A 174 -9.05 12.92 0.65
C THR A 174 -8.85 13.93 -0.48
N TYR A 175 -9.91 14.45 -1.10
CA TYR A 175 -9.79 15.52 -2.11
C TYR A 175 -9.24 16.82 -1.52
N MET A 176 -9.73 17.25 -0.35
CA MET A 176 -9.19 18.44 0.34
C MET A 176 -7.71 18.27 0.68
N LEU A 177 -7.32 17.08 1.17
CA LEU A 177 -5.93 16.76 1.46
C LEU A 177 -5.07 16.81 0.19
N ASN A 178 -5.55 16.24 -0.93
CA ASN A 178 -4.86 16.29 -2.22
C ASN A 178 -4.61 17.73 -2.67
N SER A 179 -5.64 18.58 -2.66
CA SER A 179 -5.53 19.98 -3.07
C SER A 179 -4.60 20.79 -2.16
N LEU A 180 -4.60 20.53 -0.85
CA LEU A 180 -3.67 21.18 0.08
C LEU A 180 -2.22 20.75 -0.18
N LEU A 181 -1.97 19.46 -0.41
CA LEU A 181 -0.63 18.94 -0.70
C LEU A 181 -0.10 19.47 -2.04
N GLU A 182 -0.96 19.56 -3.06
CA GLU A 182 -0.64 20.21 -4.35
C GLU A 182 -0.27 21.68 -4.16
N ALA A 183 -1.05 22.43 -3.39
CA ALA A 183 -0.75 23.83 -3.07
C ALA A 183 0.57 24.00 -2.29
N LEU A 184 1.02 22.95 -1.59
CA LEU A 184 2.31 22.87 -0.92
C LEU A 184 3.44 22.34 -1.84
N GLY A 185 3.19 22.18 -3.14
CA GLY A 185 4.18 21.78 -4.13
C GLY A 185 4.47 20.27 -4.18
N ARG A 186 3.59 19.43 -3.64
CA ARG A 186 3.72 17.96 -3.73
C ARG A 186 3.06 17.44 -5.00
N THR A 187 3.66 16.45 -5.64
CA THR A 187 2.98 15.62 -6.64
C THR A 187 2.13 14.60 -5.91
N THR A 188 0.83 14.57 -6.21
CA THR A 188 -0.17 13.87 -5.41
C THR A 188 -0.80 12.67 -6.12
N GLY A 189 -1.34 11.75 -5.33
CA GLY A 189 -2.20 10.67 -5.79
C GLY A 189 -3.35 10.43 -4.82
N LEU A 190 -4.45 9.89 -5.34
CA LEU A 190 -5.65 9.59 -4.56
C LEU A 190 -6.17 8.21 -4.97
N ILE A 191 -6.50 7.37 -3.98
CA ILE A 191 -7.24 6.13 -4.20
C ILE A 191 -8.55 6.24 -3.43
N GLY A 192 -9.68 6.26 -4.14
CA GLY A 192 -10.97 6.49 -3.50
C GLY A 192 -12.17 5.97 -4.27
N THR A 193 -13.35 6.39 -3.79
CA THR A 193 -14.64 5.91 -4.29
C THR A 193 -14.95 6.40 -5.70
N ILE A 194 -14.63 7.67 -5.99
CA ILE A 194 -14.95 8.29 -7.28
C ILE A 194 -14.00 7.79 -8.36
N GLU A 195 -12.71 7.83 -8.07
CA GLU A 195 -11.65 7.52 -9.02
C GLU A 195 -10.34 7.25 -8.28
N ILE A 196 -9.35 6.84 -9.05
CA ILE A 196 -7.96 6.82 -8.64
C ILE A 196 -7.24 7.89 -9.44
N LEU A 197 -6.57 8.82 -8.76
CA LEU A 197 -5.74 9.86 -9.37
C LEU A 197 -4.27 9.50 -9.18
N ALA A 198 -3.51 9.52 -10.26
CA ALA A 198 -2.06 9.42 -10.25
C ALA A 198 -1.48 10.66 -10.93
N GLY A 199 -1.29 11.74 -10.16
CA GLY A 199 -1.06 13.06 -10.74
C GLY A 199 -2.24 13.48 -11.60
N GLU A 200 -1.99 13.78 -12.87
CA GLU A 200 -3.04 14.17 -13.84
C GLU A 200 -3.82 12.98 -14.42
N ASP A 201 -3.32 11.76 -14.23
CA ASP A 201 -3.96 10.56 -14.78
C ASP A 201 -5.14 10.11 -13.91
N ARG A 202 -6.30 9.92 -14.56
CA ARG A 202 -7.54 9.47 -13.92
C ARG A 202 -7.82 8.03 -14.30
N ILE A 203 -7.92 7.17 -13.29
CA ILE A 203 -8.16 5.73 -13.45
C ILE A 203 -9.53 5.41 -12.82
N PRO A 204 -10.44 4.71 -13.53
CA PRO A 204 -11.73 4.32 -12.96
C PRO A 204 -11.57 3.47 -11.70
N SER A 205 -12.33 3.82 -10.65
CA SER A 205 -12.38 3.05 -9.42
C SER A 205 -13.54 2.03 -9.46
N ARG A 206 -13.28 0.80 -9.01
CA ARG A 206 -14.31 -0.24 -8.83
C ARG A 206 -14.74 -0.41 -7.37
N LEU A 207 -13.88 -0.04 -6.44
CA LEU A 207 -14.05 -0.19 -4.99
C LEU A 207 -13.47 1.04 -4.32
N THR A 208 -14.12 1.54 -3.26
CA THR A 208 -13.57 2.62 -2.41
C THR A 208 -12.12 2.35 -2.01
N THR A 209 -11.82 1.10 -1.65
CA THR A 209 -10.46 0.62 -1.43
C THR A 209 -10.27 -0.66 -2.27
N PRO A 210 -9.36 -0.65 -3.25
CA PRO A 210 -9.07 -1.81 -4.10
C PRO A 210 -8.60 -3.03 -3.31
N GLU A 211 -8.58 -4.20 -3.95
CA GLU A 211 -8.00 -5.40 -3.33
C GLU A 211 -6.48 -5.24 -3.12
N SER A 212 -5.90 -6.00 -2.19
CA SER A 212 -4.53 -5.79 -1.72
C SER A 212 -3.49 -5.83 -2.84
N THR A 213 -3.61 -6.78 -3.77
CA THR A 213 -2.71 -6.86 -4.94
C THR A 213 -2.73 -5.58 -5.78
N HIS A 214 -3.91 -4.96 -5.99
CA HIS A 214 -4.04 -3.70 -6.70
C HIS A 214 -3.50 -2.53 -5.90
N VAL A 215 -3.79 -2.47 -4.59
CA VAL A 215 -3.29 -1.43 -3.69
C VAL A 215 -1.76 -1.37 -3.75
N HIS A 216 -1.07 -2.50 -3.56
CA HIS A 216 0.39 -2.54 -3.57
C HIS A 216 1.00 -2.24 -4.95
N SER A 217 0.36 -2.69 -6.03
CA SER A 217 0.75 -2.33 -7.39
C SER A 217 0.63 -0.82 -7.62
N LEU A 218 -0.53 -0.23 -7.29
CA LEU A 218 -0.81 1.20 -7.47
C LEU A 218 0.15 2.08 -6.68
N VAL A 219 0.43 1.75 -5.41
CA VAL A 219 1.39 2.49 -4.58
C VAL A 219 2.75 2.58 -5.27
N THR A 220 3.23 1.45 -5.79
CA THR A 220 4.53 1.38 -6.48
C THR A 220 4.50 2.11 -7.82
N VAL A 221 3.47 1.90 -8.65
CA VAL A 221 3.29 2.59 -9.94
C VAL A 221 3.23 4.10 -9.75
N MET A 222 2.52 4.58 -8.73
CA MET A 222 2.46 6.00 -8.41
C MET A 222 3.82 6.53 -7.97
N ARG A 223 4.59 5.76 -7.19
CA ARG A 223 5.96 6.14 -6.81
C ARG A 223 6.88 6.24 -8.02
N GLU A 224 6.83 5.28 -8.94
CA GLU A 224 7.59 5.29 -10.19
C GLU A 224 7.27 6.52 -11.06
N ARG A 225 6.08 7.11 -10.89
CA ARG A 225 5.65 8.34 -11.55
C ARG A 225 5.98 9.61 -10.77
N GLY A 226 6.75 9.51 -9.71
CA GLY A 226 7.16 10.66 -8.90
C GLY A 226 6.07 11.22 -8.01
N ILE A 227 5.01 10.44 -7.69
CA ILE A 227 4.02 10.85 -6.69
C ILE A 227 4.65 10.76 -5.31
N THR A 228 4.76 11.92 -4.67
CA THR A 228 5.42 12.13 -3.37
C THR A 228 4.45 12.10 -2.19
N ALA A 229 3.14 12.22 -2.44
CA ALA A 229 2.12 12.14 -1.40
C ALA A 229 0.85 11.47 -1.92
N MET A 230 0.38 10.43 -1.24
CA MET A 230 -0.79 9.67 -1.66
C MET A 230 -1.83 9.62 -0.56
N SER A 231 -3.07 9.97 -0.88
CA SER A 231 -4.22 9.78 0.01
C SER A 231 -5.04 8.55 -0.39
N MET A 232 -5.54 7.81 0.60
CA MET A 232 -6.36 6.62 0.38
C MET A 232 -7.61 6.64 1.26
N GLU A 233 -8.78 6.46 0.66
CA GLU A 233 -9.98 6.11 1.40
C GLU A 233 -9.88 4.66 1.87
N VAL A 234 -9.94 4.44 3.18
CA VAL A 234 -9.88 3.11 3.80
C VAL A 234 -11.25 2.78 4.38
N SER A 235 -12.03 1.96 3.69
CA SER A 235 -13.33 1.50 4.19
C SER A 235 -13.17 0.49 5.34
N SER A 236 -14.22 0.30 6.14
CA SER A 236 -14.24 -0.77 7.16
C SER A 236 -14.08 -2.14 6.51
N HIS A 237 -14.73 -2.38 5.37
CA HIS A 237 -14.53 -3.60 4.59
C HIS A 237 -13.08 -3.82 4.22
N ALA A 238 -12.37 -2.77 3.80
CA ALA A 238 -10.97 -2.91 3.44
C ALA A 238 -10.11 -3.39 4.62
N LEU A 239 -10.46 -3.00 5.84
CA LEU A 239 -9.78 -3.44 7.07
C LEU A 239 -10.17 -4.89 7.42
N ASP A 240 -11.45 -5.24 7.37
CA ASP A 240 -11.90 -6.61 7.67
C ASP A 240 -11.37 -7.63 6.67
N TYR A 241 -11.36 -7.25 5.39
CA TYR A 241 -10.83 -8.04 4.28
C TYR A 241 -9.32 -7.86 4.07
N ARG A 242 -8.64 -7.10 4.93
CA ARG A 242 -7.18 -6.96 4.96
C ARG A 242 -6.58 -6.47 3.63
N ARG A 243 -7.32 -5.62 2.93
CA ARG A 243 -6.91 -5.05 1.63
C ARG A 243 -5.73 -4.09 1.75
N VAL A 244 -5.51 -3.53 2.93
CA VAL A 244 -4.45 -2.56 3.21
C VAL A 244 -3.34 -3.12 4.10
N ASP A 245 -3.39 -4.42 4.41
CA ASP A 245 -2.33 -5.08 5.16
C ASP A 245 -1.00 -5.02 4.41
N GLY A 246 0.10 -4.77 5.12
CA GLY A 246 1.42 -4.59 4.50
C GLY A 246 1.72 -3.14 4.10
N LEU A 247 0.79 -2.20 4.34
CA LEU A 247 1.05 -0.77 4.29
C LEU A 247 1.07 -0.15 5.68
N VAL A 248 2.05 0.71 5.93
CA VAL A 248 2.11 1.61 7.08
C VAL A 248 1.94 3.03 6.58
N TYR A 249 0.88 3.69 7.03
CA TYR A 249 0.56 5.07 6.72
C TYR A 249 1.30 6.03 7.65
N ASP A 250 1.81 7.12 7.09
CA ASP A 250 2.44 8.22 7.84
C ASP A 250 1.40 8.96 8.69
N VAL A 251 0.19 9.11 8.13
CA VAL A 251 -0.93 9.78 8.79
C VAL A 251 -2.21 8.97 8.57
N ALA A 252 -2.93 8.70 9.66
CA ALA A 252 -4.25 8.08 9.63
C ALA A 252 -5.29 9.06 10.22
N GLY A 253 -6.32 9.36 9.43
CA GLY A 253 -7.44 10.23 9.77
C GLY A 253 -8.73 9.45 10.04
N PHE A 254 -9.47 9.89 11.04
CA PHE A 254 -10.83 9.43 11.34
C PHE A 254 -11.81 10.59 11.23
N THR A 255 -12.83 10.48 10.38
CA THR A 255 -13.81 11.56 10.19
C THR A 255 -14.93 11.49 11.24
N ASN A 256 -15.73 10.42 11.21
CA ASN A 256 -16.87 10.19 12.10
C ASN A 256 -17.31 8.71 12.05
N LEU A 257 -18.12 8.31 13.02
CA LEU A 257 -18.82 7.03 13.03
C LEU A 257 -20.31 7.25 13.31
N THR A 258 -21.15 6.91 12.34
CA THR A 258 -22.62 6.89 12.46
C THR A 258 -23.12 5.51 12.07
N GLN A 259 -24.38 5.20 12.36
CA GLN A 259 -24.96 3.90 12.00
C GLN A 259 -24.99 3.71 10.47
N ASP A 260 -24.26 2.70 10.01
CA ASP A 260 -24.14 2.27 8.61
C ASP A 260 -23.55 0.85 8.58
N HIS A 261 -23.70 0.11 7.48
CA HIS A 261 -23.11 -1.22 7.25
C HIS A 261 -23.37 -2.28 8.34
N LEU A 262 -24.45 -2.17 9.12
CA LEU A 262 -24.75 -3.12 10.21
C LEU A 262 -25.16 -4.50 9.71
N ASP A 263 -25.64 -4.62 8.48
CA ASP A 263 -25.89 -5.88 7.78
C ASP A 263 -24.63 -6.76 7.70
N GLN A 264 -23.46 -6.13 7.65
CA GLN A 264 -22.17 -6.81 7.56
C GLN A 264 -21.45 -6.90 8.89
N HIS A 265 -21.48 -5.83 9.68
CA HIS A 265 -20.75 -5.74 10.95
C HIS A 265 -21.52 -6.37 12.12
N GLY A 266 -22.84 -6.53 12.01
CA GLY A 266 -23.71 -7.06 13.06
C GLY A 266 -23.92 -6.14 14.27
N SER A 267 -22.98 -5.25 14.58
CA SER A 267 -23.11 -4.25 15.65
C SER A 267 -22.27 -2.99 15.41
N MET A 268 -22.66 -1.89 16.04
CA MET A 268 -21.86 -0.65 16.05
C MET A 268 -20.48 -0.84 16.68
N GLU A 269 -20.36 -1.73 17.66
CA GLU A 269 -19.09 -2.03 18.30
C GLU A 269 -18.14 -2.77 17.35
N ALA A 270 -18.63 -3.77 16.61
CA ALA A 270 -17.85 -4.43 15.58
C ALA A 270 -17.42 -3.46 14.48
N TYR A 271 -18.34 -2.57 14.05
CA TYR A 271 -18.03 -1.54 13.06
C TYR A 271 -16.96 -0.54 13.53
N PHE A 272 -17.03 -0.11 14.80
CA PHE A 272 -15.97 0.70 15.42
C PHE A 272 -14.63 -0.05 15.46
N ARG A 273 -14.64 -1.31 15.94
CA ARG A 273 -13.42 -2.14 16.04
C ARG A 273 -12.77 -2.34 14.67
N SER A 274 -13.55 -2.53 13.62
CA SER A 274 -13.07 -2.60 12.24
C SER A 274 -12.24 -1.37 11.88
N LYS A 275 -12.81 -0.16 12.02
CA LYS A 275 -12.10 1.09 11.72
C LYS A 275 -10.89 1.35 12.64
N ALA A 276 -10.98 0.93 13.91
CA ALA A 276 -9.90 1.09 14.86
C ALA A 276 -8.61 0.36 14.44
N GLN A 277 -8.71 -0.70 13.62
CA GLN A 277 -7.55 -1.44 13.09
C GLN A 277 -6.56 -0.53 12.35
N LEU A 278 -7.05 0.51 11.66
CA LEU A 278 -6.22 1.47 10.93
C LEU A 278 -5.26 2.26 11.84
N PHE A 279 -5.59 2.39 13.13
CA PHE A 279 -4.83 3.18 14.10
C PHE A 279 -3.90 2.31 14.97
N THR A 280 -3.78 1.03 14.64
CA THR A 280 -2.81 0.15 15.30
C THR A 280 -1.42 0.35 14.68
N PRO A 281 -0.33 -0.01 15.40
CA PRO A 281 1.03 0.06 14.86
C PRO A 281 1.24 -0.75 13.58
N ARG A 282 0.34 -1.71 13.26
CA ARG A 282 0.34 -2.47 12.01
C ARG A 282 0.11 -1.58 10.79
N HIS A 283 -0.67 -0.51 10.94
CA HIS A 283 -1.10 0.33 9.82
C HIS A 283 -0.72 1.80 9.97
N ALA A 284 -0.45 2.31 11.17
CA ALA A 284 -0.11 3.73 11.36
C ALA A 284 1.21 3.87 12.11
N GLY A 285 2.10 4.72 11.56
CA GLY A 285 3.34 5.11 12.23
C GLY A 285 3.08 5.77 13.59
N ALA A 286 3.98 5.56 14.55
CA ALA A 286 3.81 5.99 15.94
C ALA A 286 3.74 7.53 16.14
N GLY A 287 4.05 8.33 15.11
CA GLY A 287 4.22 9.79 15.22
C GLY A 287 2.96 10.65 15.01
N HIS A 288 1.91 10.18 14.33
CA HIS A 288 0.80 11.05 13.88
C HIS A 288 -0.58 10.38 13.94
N GLN A 289 -0.92 9.83 15.11
CA GLN A 289 -2.27 9.34 15.39
C GLN A 289 -3.17 10.47 15.90
N HIS A 290 -4.29 10.75 15.23
CA HIS A 290 -5.26 11.74 15.72
C HIS A 290 -5.94 11.24 17.01
N PRO A 291 -6.08 12.07 18.07
CA PRO A 291 -6.51 11.65 19.42
C PRO A 291 -7.95 11.10 19.53
N ALA A 292 -8.77 11.18 18.48
CA ALA A 292 -10.16 10.73 18.48
C ALA A 292 -10.35 9.21 18.69
N VAL A 293 -9.28 8.40 18.56
CA VAL A 293 -9.33 6.94 18.71
C VAL A 293 -9.03 6.47 20.15
N ARG A 294 -8.64 7.38 21.05
CA ARG A 294 -8.61 7.12 22.51
C ARG A 294 -9.95 7.48 23.14
N GLY A 295 -11.00 6.70 22.87
CA GLY A 295 -12.37 7.10 23.22
C GLY A 295 -13.38 5.99 23.44
N GLY A 296 -13.01 4.89 24.11
CA GLY A 296 -13.94 3.86 24.57
C GLY A 296 -13.91 3.69 26.09
N GLY A 297 -14.41 4.68 26.83
CA GLY A 297 -14.71 4.50 28.26
C GLY A 297 -14.61 5.78 29.09
N ARG A 298 -15.74 6.20 29.68
CA ARG A 298 -15.84 7.05 30.89
C ARG A 298 -17.21 6.85 31.54
N PRO A 299 -17.42 7.15 32.85
CA PRO A 299 -16.49 7.71 33.84
C PRO A 299 -16.48 6.97 35.20
N ALA A 300 -15.34 6.97 35.92
CA ALA A 300 -15.38 6.91 37.38
C ALA A 300 -14.16 7.61 37.99
N ARG A 301 -14.43 8.77 38.60
CA ARG A 301 -13.56 9.37 39.61
C ARG A 301 -13.45 8.41 40.79
N ARG A 302 -12.23 7.98 41.13
CA ARG A 302 -11.79 7.81 42.51
C ARG A 302 -10.32 8.18 42.60
N ALA A 303 -10.06 9.45 42.89
CA ALA A 303 -8.79 9.89 43.43
C ALA A 303 -8.79 9.56 44.93
N GLY A 304 -7.98 8.60 45.35
CA GLY A 304 -7.54 8.41 46.73
C GLY A 304 -6.05 8.69 46.81
N GLY A 305 -5.67 9.79 47.46
CA GLY A 305 -4.27 10.19 47.68
C GLY A 305 -4.16 11.67 48.01
N PRO A 306 -3.32 12.09 48.97
CA PRO A 306 -3.68 13.14 49.93
C PRO A 306 -3.49 14.56 49.38
N ARG A 307 -4.44 15.44 49.74
CA ARG A 307 -4.32 16.88 49.58
C ARG A 307 -3.24 17.41 50.53
N ARG A 308 -2.22 18.07 49.99
CA ARG A 308 -1.52 19.15 50.72
C ARG A 308 -2.03 20.48 50.20
N ARG A 309 -2.60 21.27 51.11
CA ARG A 309 -2.91 22.69 50.94
C ARG A 309 -1.60 23.47 50.86
N GLY A 310 -1.55 24.47 49.98
CA GLY A 310 -0.52 25.49 49.91
C GLY A 310 -1.00 26.57 48.98
N ASP A 311 -1.16 27.77 49.53
CA ASP A 311 -1.92 28.91 49.00
C ASP A 311 -1.37 29.54 47.72
N LEU A 312 -2.27 30.28 47.06
CA LEU A 312 -2.02 31.22 45.97
C LEU A 312 -1.21 32.42 46.47
N ASP A 313 -0.23 32.88 45.67
CA ASP A 313 0.35 34.22 45.77
C ASP A 313 0.28 34.92 44.40
N PRO A 314 -0.41 36.08 44.28
CA PRO A 314 -0.46 36.86 43.04
C PRO A 314 0.49 38.06 43.12
N ALA A 315 1.53 38.09 42.27
CA ALA A 315 2.28 39.31 42.01
C ALA A 315 2.71 39.39 40.54
N VAL A 316 1.84 39.94 39.70
CA VAL A 316 2.18 40.42 38.35
C VAL A 316 2.81 41.80 38.49
N GLY A 317 4.09 41.88 38.15
CA GLY A 317 4.85 43.11 38.05
C GLY A 317 4.38 44.00 36.91
N ARG A 318 4.20 45.28 37.21
CA ARG A 318 3.99 46.36 36.23
C ARG A 318 5.26 46.56 35.40
N ALA A 319 5.13 46.48 34.07
CA ALA A 319 6.09 47.07 33.14
C ALA A 319 5.49 48.31 32.49
N ARG A 320 6.33 49.34 32.38
CA ARG A 320 6.05 50.72 32.00
C ARG A 320 5.84 50.87 30.49
N GLY A 321 4.92 51.75 30.10
CA GLY A 321 4.91 52.39 28.79
C GLY A 321 5.43 53.82 28.93
N GLY A 322 6.44 54.12 28.11
CA GLY A 322 7.07 55.41 27.84
C GLY A 322 7.86 55.22 26.55
#